data_AF-A0A7K4MMC3-F1
#
_entry.id   AF-A0A7K4MMC3-F1
#
_cell.length_a   1.000
_cell.length_b   1.000
_cell.length_c   1.000
_cell.angle_alpha   90.00
_cell.angle_beta   90.00
_cell.angle_gamma   90.00
#
_symmetry.space_group_name_H-M   'P 1'
#
loop_
_entity.id
_entity.type
_entity.pdbx_description
1 polymer ?
#
loop_
_entity_poly.entity_id
_entity_poly.type
_entity_poly.pdbx_seq_one_letter_code
_entity_poly.pdbx_strand_id
1 'polypeptide(L)' 'MFDLLDMCECPKIHFYEVEFKMDGMITVPTHKNCGDRLNEKQAATFEKELVRSWGFEQEEE' A
#
# COMPACT_ATOMS: atom_id res chain seq x y z
N MET A 1 -6.79 -14.06 19.03
CA MET A 1 -6.86 -12.59 19.13
C MET A 1 -6.49 -12.11 17.74
N PHE A 2 -7.49 -12.01 16.85
CA PHE A 2 -7.29 -11.45 15.53
C PHE A 2 -7.29 -9.95 15.75
N ASP A 3 -6.10 -9.36 15.90
CA ASP A 3 -5.96 -7.93 16.09
C ASP A 3 -6.76 -7.23 14.99
N LEU A 4 -7.64 -6.32 15.41
CA LEU A 4 -8.26 -5.33 14.55
C LEU A 4 -7.10 -4.61 13.85
N LEU A 5 -6.82 -5.00 12.62
CA LEU A 5 -5.76 -4.39 11.83
C LEU A 5 -6.26 -3.02 11.45
N ASP A 6 -5.86 -2.04 12.24
CA ASP A 6 -6.11 -0.64 11.93
C ASP A 6 -5.55 -0.36 10.53
N MET A 7 -6.36 0.37 9.75
CA MET A 7 -5.97 0.83 8.43
C MET A 7 -5.19 2.13 8.61
N CYS A 8 -4.21 2.36 7.76
CA CYS A 8 -3.38 3.54 7.81
C CYS A 8 -4.22 4.79 7.50
N GLU A 9 -4.22 5.75 8.42
CA GLU A 9 -4.88 7.04 8.25
C GLU A 9 -3.90 8.20 7.97
N CYS A 10 -2.63 7.88 7.69
CA CYS A 10 -1.63 8.90 7.39
C CYS A 10 -2.05 9.72 6.15
N PRO A 11 -2.01 11.06 6.23
CA PRO A 11 -2.52 11.94 5.17
C PRO A 11 -1.66 11.89 3.90
N LYS A 12 -0.40 11.51 4.03
CA LYS A 12 0.54 11.33 2.92
C LYS A 12 1.46 10.17 3.23
N ILE A 13 1.70 9.33 2.23
CA ILE A 13 2.62 8.20 2.26
C ILE A 13 3.45 8.29 0.99
N HIS A 14 4.77 8.14 1.12
CA HIS A 14 5.65 8.06 -0.03
C HIS A 14 5.83 6.62 -0.50
N PHE A 15 6.05 6.45 -1.80
CA PHE A 15 6.24 5.15 -2.44
C PHE A 15 7.26 4.23 -1.73
N TYR A 16 8.40 4.79 -1.30
CA TYR A 16 9.47 4.03 -0.62
C TYR A 16 9.19 3.74 0.87
N GLU A 17 8.09 4.25 1.42
CA GLU A 17 7.65 4.00 2.80
C GLU A 17 6.65 2.83 2.87
N VAL A 18 6.38 2.16 1.75
CA VAL A 18 5.49 1.00 1.68
C VAL A 18 6.30 -0.29 1.74
N GLU A 19 5.94 -1.17 2.65
CA GLU A 19 6.49 -2.51 2.81
C GLU A 19 5.40 -3.56 2.62
N PHE A 20 5.75 -4.74 2.10
CA PHE A 20 4.81 -5.86 1.99
C PHE A 20 5.02 -6.83 3.14
N LYS A 21 3.98 -7.06 3.94
CA LYS A 21 3.96 -8.05 5.02
C LYS A 21 3.09 -9.23 4.65
N MET A 22 3.28 -10.38 5.29
CA MET A 22 2.36 -11.51 5.17
C MET A 22 1.30 -11.42 6.27
N ASP A 23 0.04 -11.50 5.87
CA ASP A 23 -1.09 -11.79 6.76
C ASP A 23 -1.68 -13.15 6.39
N GLY A 24 -1.36 -14.17 7.20
CA GLY A 24 -1.63 -15.55 6.84
C GLY A 24 -0.91 -15.94 5.54
N MET A 25 -1.69 -16.20 4.48
CA MET A 25 -1.18 -16.57 3.15
C MET A 25 -1.29 -15.43 2.12
N ILE A 26 -1.58 -14.20 2.56
CA ILE A 26 -1.80 -13.04 1.68
C ILE A 26 -0.71 -12.00 1.93
N THR A 27 -0.17 -11.41 0.87
CA THR A 27 0.73 -10.25 0.95
C THR A 27 -0.08 -8.97 1.08
N VAL A 28 0.16 -8.19 2.15
CA VAL A 28 -0.53 -6.93 2.42
C VAL A 28 0.45 -5.75 2.39
N PRO A 29 0.16 -4.69 1.61
CA PRO A 29 0.94 -3.48 1.64
C PRO A 29 0.69 -2.73 2.95
N THR A 30 1.78 -2.32 3.60
CA THR A 30 1.81 -1.75 4.94
C THR A 30 2.65 -0.48 4.92
N HIS A 31 2.21 0.57 5.61
CA HIS A 31 3.02 1.75 5.81
C HIS A 31 4.09 1.49 6.87
N LYS A 32 5.36 1.67 6.51
CA LYS A 32 6.52 1.42 7.39
C LYS A 32 6.46 2.20 8.70
N ASN A 33 6.00 3.45 8.67
CA ASN A 33 6.12 4.33 9.83
C ASN A 33 5.02 4.09 10.88
N CYS A 34 3.79 3.79 10.47
CA CYS A 34 2.71 3.47 11.43
C CYS A 34 2.53 1.97 11.66
N GLY A 35 3.00 1.13 10.73
CA GLY A 35 2.90 -0.33 10.83
C GLY A 35 1.56 -0.91 10.37
N ASP A 36 0.62 -0.04 9.98
CA ASP A 36 -0.75 -0.36 9.57
C ASP A 36 -0.86 -0.65 8.07
N ARG A 37 -1.90 -1.39 7.70
CA ARG A 37 -2.20 -1.70 6.29
C ARG A 37 -2.57 -0.44 5.54
N LEU A 38 -2.19 -0.34 4.28
CA LEU A 38 -2.73 0.73 3.45
C LEU A 38 -4.25 0.60 3.33
N ASN A 39 -4.96 1.72 3.48
CA ASN A 39 -6.38 1.77 3.13
C ASN A 39 -6.57 1.72 1.61
N GLU A 40 -7.80 1.55 1.14
CA GLU A 40 -8.12 1.39 -0.29
C GLU A 40 -7.59 2.54 -1.16
N LYS A 41 -7.70 3.79 -0.70
CA LYS A 41 -7.23 4.96 -1.46
C LYS A 41 -5.72 5.01 -1.54
N GLN A 42 -5.03 4.70 -0.44
CA GLN A 42 -3.57 4.67 -0.39
C GLN A 42 -3.02 3.54 -1.26
N ALA A 43 -3.63 2.36 -1.19
CA ALA A 43 -3.26 1.20 -2.00
C ALA A 43 -3.44 1.50 -3.50
N ALA A 44 -4.57 2.07 -3.91
CA ALA A 44 -4.82 2.44 -5.31
C ALA A 44 -3.84 3.52 -5.82
N THR A 45 -3.44 4.46 -4.96
CA THR A 45 -2.45 5.48 -5.32
C THR A 45 -1.06 4.85 -5.48
N PHE A 46 -0.66 4.00 -4.54
CA PHE A 46 0.60 3.29 -4.57
C PHE A 46 0.72 2.39 -5.82
N GLU A 47 -0.34 1.66 -6.17
CA GLU A 47 -0.35 0.80 -7.37
C GLU A 47 -0.12 1.61 -8.65
N LYS A 48 -0.76 2.76 -8.80
CA LYS A 48 -0.54 3.66 -9.95
C LYS A 48 0.91 4.17 -10.01
N GLU A 49 1.47 4.56 -8.87
CA GLU A 49 2.87 4.99 -8.80
C GLU A 49 3.84 3.84 -9.10
N LEU A 50 3.54 2.62 -8.64
CA LEU A 50 4.33 1.41 -8.92
C LEU A 50 4.40 1.13 -10.42
N VAL A 51 3.24 1.06 -11.07
CA VAL A 51 3.13 0.81 -12.52
C VAL A 51 3.89 1.87 -13.31
N ARG A 52 3.73 3.15 -12.94
CA ARG A 52 4.48 4.26 -13.55
C ARG A 52 5.99 4.12 -13.32
N SER A 53 6.43 3.71 -12.13
CA SER A 53 7.85 3.54 -11.81
C SER A 53 8.50 2.41 -12.61
N TRP A 54 7.73 1.40 -12.98
CA TRP A 54 8.17 0.27 -13.80
C TRP A 54 8.21 0.58 -15.29
N GLY A 55 7.79 1.79 -15.70
CA GLY A 55 7.81 2.22 -17.10
C GLY A 55 6.67 1.63 -17.93
N PHE A 56 5.65 1.07 -17.30
CA PHE A 56 4.41 0.74 -17.97
C PHE A 56 3.60 2.02 -18.12
N GLU A 57 3.45 2.52 -19.35
CA GLU A 57 2.46 3.54 -19.66
C GLU A 57 1.09 2.90 -19.47
N GLN A 58 0.29 3.45 -18.55
CA GLN A 58 -1.13 3.11 -18.52
C GLN A 58 -1.73 3.73 -19.78
N GLU A 59 -2.03 2.91 -20.79
CA GLU A 59 -2.96 3.30 -21.84
C GLU A 59 -4.29 3.59 -21.11
N GLU A 60 -4.65 4.87 -21.03
CA GLU A 60 -5.99 5.28 -20.57
C GLU A 60 -6.99 4.76 -21.61
N GLU A 61 -7.70 3.68 -21.28
CA GLU A 61 -8.82 3.13 -22.07
C GLU A 61 -10.09 3.99 -21.93
#